data_AF-A0A812X5A6-F1
#
_entry.id   AF-A0A812X5A6-F1
#
_cell.length_a   1.000
_cell.length_b   1.000
_cell.length_c   1.000
_cell.angle_alpha   90.00
_cell.angle_beta   90.00
_cell.angle_gamma   90.00
#
_symmetry.space_group_name_H-M   'P 1'
#
loop_
_entity.id
_entity.type
_entity.pdbx_description
1 polymer ?
#
loop_
_entity_poly.entity_id
_entity_poly.type
_entity_poly.pdbx_seq_one_letter_code
_entity_poly.pdbx_strand_id
1 'polypeptide(L)'
;MWYVSTKRMHCSKNEVSTGLAGSWLCRASCASCGARLTYRAYGACLKLRHFAGQIPRESWSFSRCLLSVMLWRIGWEPSCFQACFFSVFISGATRAVRFPFLVFGAVCALGFLPAAHYVRKSFREQEEMFRSLSEFDVSELSCFSDFDKRFILSAVIQWYGSLEDFSLLVRGPLKEELLHALQQSRWPLGYCVLSITPFLSVQLEWLAGLLSAGAHFDAWGRIFFGQILATNMLVVCESQAFFWLARRLSQPRFAHPVLDFGQTVLVVALFVCTLLPLVVVFRAYQTSLVGGILGALVAAVILWVTVLRGHPGLRCRVHEV
;
A
#
# COMPACT_ATOMS: atom_id res chain seq x y z
N MET A 1 18.17 14.37 21.89
CA MET A 1 18.27 13.80 23.25
C MET A 1 17.17 14.47 24.09
N TRP A 2 15.98 13.87 24.14
CA TRP A 2 14.86 14.36 24.97
C TRP A 2 14.63 13.35 26.09
N TYR A 3 14.90 13.78 27.32
CA TYR A 3 14.66 13.00 28.53
C TYR A 3 13.14 12.94 28.77
N VAL A 4 12.51 11.80 28.50
CA VAL A 4 11.16 11.52 29.00
C VAL A 4 11.31 11.23 30.49
N SER A 5 10.97 12.22 31.30
CA SER A 5 10.89 12.11 32.76
C SER A 5 9.79 11.11 33.12
N THR A 6 10.19 9.87 33.43
CA THR A 6 9.33 8.86 34.04
C THR A 6 9.17 9.21 35.51
N LYS A 7 8.07 9.88 35.85
CA LYS A 7 7.64 10.05 37.25
C LYS A 7 7.32 8.66 37.84
N ARG A 8 8.30 8.07 38.52
CA ARG A 8 8.16 6.84 39.30
C ARG A 8 7.33 7.17 40.55
N MET A 9 6.10 6.67 40.65
CA MET A 9 5.36 6.66 41.92
C MET A 9 6.03 5.68 42.87
N HIS A 10 6.73 6.21 43.88
CA HIS A 10 7.22 5.40 45.01
C HIS A 10 6.03 4.99 45.88
N CYS A 11 5.71 3.70 45.87
CA CYS A 11 4.84 3.09 46.87
C CYS A 11 5.73 2.62 48.02
N SER A 12 5.74 3.38 49.12
CA SER A 12 6.35 2.95 50.38
C SER A 12 5.45 1.93 51.05
N LYS A 13 5.97 0.73 51.33
CA LYS A 13 5.39 -0.17 52.33
C LYS A 13 6.51 -0.75 53.18
N ASN A 14 6.46 -0.36 54.45
CA ASN A 14 7.22 -0.90 55.56
C ASN A 14 7.06 -2.43 55.65
N GLU A 15 8.15 -3.05 56.06
CA GLU A 15 8.27 -4.45 56.47
C GLU A 15 7.34 -4.76 57.65
N VAL A 16 6.57 -5.85 57.53
CA VAL A 16 6.29 -6.76 58.65
C VAL A 16 6.35 -8.19 58.11
N SER A 17 7.03 -9.01 58.89
CA SER A 17 7.55 -10.35 58.68
C SER A 17 6.53 -11.49 58.64
N THR A 18 6.97 -12.57 57.98
CA THR A 18 6.72 -14.02 58.22
C THR A 18 5.34 -14.63 57.95
N GLY A 19 5.33 -15.64 57.07
CA GLY A 19 4.65 -16.91 57.36
C GLY A 19 3.52 -17.36 56.42
N LEU A 20 3.86 -18.35 55.60
CA LEU A 20 3.01 -19.46 55.14
C LEU A 20 1.85 -19.21 54.14
N ALA A 21 1.83 -20.14 53.19
CA ALA A 21 0.86 -20.32 52.13
C ALA A 21 -0.60 -20.34 52.62
N GLY A 22 -1.46 -19.62 51.91
CA GLY A 22 -2.90 -19.67 52.08
C GLY A 22 -3.57 -18.72 51.10
N SER A 23 -4.47 -19.25 50.28
CA SER A 23 -5.32 -18.48 49.37
C SER A 23 -6.14 -17.45 50.15
N TRP A 24 -5.85 -16.16 50.00
CA TRP A 24 -6.68 -15.10 50.56
C TRP A 24 -7.73 -14.65 49.54
N LEU A 25 -8.87 -15.36 49.57
CA LEU A 25 -10.15 -14.84 49.09
C LEU A 25 -10.69 -13.89 50.16
N CYS A 26 -10.35 -12.60 50.07
CA CYS A 26 -10.99 -11.57 50.89
C CYS A 26 -12.42 -11.33 50.39
N ARG A 27 -13.37 -12.10 50.95
CA ARG A 27 -14.80 -11.86 50.81
C ARG A 27 -15.24 -10.89 51.91
N ALA A 28 -15.10 -9.59 51.68
CA ALA A 28 -15.75 -8.57 52.50
C ALA A 28 -17.20 -8.39 51.97
N SER A 29 -18.16 -8.94 52.72
CA SER A 29 -19.57 -8.68 52.51
C SER A 29 -19.89 -7.28 53.03
N CYS A 30 -20.22 -6.36 52.12
CA CYS A 30 -20.81 -5.08 52.47
C CYS A 30 -22.20 -5.08 51.83
N ALA A 31 -23.21 -5.45 52.62
CA ALA A 31 -24.60 -5.19 52.30
C ALA A 31 -24.83 -3.68 52.42
N SER A 32 -25.62 -3.13 51.49
CA SER A 32 -25.95 -1.70 51.35
C SER A 32 -24.95 -0.88 50.53
N CYS A 33 -25.40 -0.53 49.31
CA CYS A 33 -24.86 0.48 48.40
C CYS A 33 -23.39 0.35 47.95
N GLY A 34 -23.16 0.08 46.66
CA GLY A 34 -21.85 0.36 46.06
C GLY A 34 -21.59 -0.37 44.76
N ALA A 35 -21.96 0.26 43.65
CA ALA A 35 -21.43 -0.05 42.34
C ALA A 35 -19.89 -0.02 42.39
N ARG A 36 -19.24 -1.14 42.10
CA ARG A 36 -17.78 -1.28 42.17
C ARG A 36 -17.22 -1.50 40.76
N LEU A 37 -16.78 -0.38 40.16
CA LEU A 37 -15.95 -0.32 38.96
C LEU A 37 -14.50 -0.68 39.33
N THR A 38 -14.13 -1.94 39.23
CA THR A 38 -12.74 -2.41 39.33
C THR A 38 -12.18 -2.72 37.96
N TYR A 39 -11.63 -1.72 37.26
CA TYR A 39 -10.64 -1.91 36.17
C TYR A 39 -9.96 -0.56 35.88
N ARG A 40 -8.87 -0.23 36.57
CA ARG A 40 -8.02 0.92 36.19
C ARG A 40 -6.55 0.60 36.42
N ALA A 41 -5.88 0.21 35.32
CA ALA A 41 -4.52 0.62 34.97
C ALA A 41 -4.03 -0.16 33.74
N TYR A 42 -4.32 -1.47 33.65
CA TYR A 42 -3.93 -2.29 32.50
C TYR A 42 -4.89 -2.22 31.30
N GLY A 43 -6.11 -1.72 31.50
CA GLY A 43 -7.12 -1.59 30.45
C GLY A 43 -6.94 -0.41 29.50
N ALA A 44 -6.10 0.59 29.81
CA ALA A 44 -5.97 1.80 28.99
C ALA A 44 -5.07 1.59 27.76
N CYS A 45 -3.98 0.83 27.92
CA CYS A 45 -3.10 0.48 26.79
C CYS A 45 -3.76 -0.53 25.85
N LEU A 46 -4.60 -1.44 26.38
CA LEU A 46 -5.40 -2.35 25.57
C LEU A 46 -6.62 -1.68 24.92
N LYS A 47 -7.21 -0.64 25.54
CA LYS A 47 -8.36 0.07 24.97
C LYS A 47 -7.99 0.97 23.80
N LEU A 48 -6.77 1.50 23.71
CA LEU A 48 -6.32 2.17 22.48
C LEU A 48 -6.13 1.19 21.32
N ARG A 49 -5.70 -0.06 21.59
CA ARG A 49 -5.75 -1.14 20.59
C ARG A 49 -7.19 -1.53 20.22
N HIS A 50 -8.12 -1.47 21.16
CA HIS A 50 -9.52 -1.80 20.91
C HIS A 50 -10.31 -0.67 20.22
N PHE A 51 -9.93 0.59 20.45
CA PHE A 51 -10.43 1.78 19.73
C PHE A 51 -9.78 1.91 18.34
N ALA A 52 -8.51 1.54 18.19
CA ALA A 52 -7.91 1.30 16.87
C ALA A 52 -8.60 0.13 16.14
N GLY A 53 -9.19 -0.82 16.87
CA GLY A 53 -10.10 -1.85 16.36
C GLY A 53 -11.53 -1.36 16.06
N GLN A 54 -11.86 -0.11 16.40
CA GLN A 54 -13.09 0.60 16.04
C GLN A 54 -12.82 1.82 15.14
N ILE A 55 -11.63 1.91 14.52
CA ILE A 55 -11.56 2.53 13.19
C ILE A 55 -12.67 1.84 12.39
N PRO A 56 -13.61 2.57 11.76
CA PRO A 56 -14.76 1.97 11.10
C PRO A 56 -14.28 0.78 10.27
N ARG A 57 -15.09 -0.28 10.18
CA ARG A 57 -14.84 -1.47 9.32
C ARG A 57 -14.63 -1.12 7.83
N GLU A 58 -14.43 0.15 7.50
CA GLU A 58 -13.88 0.70 6.27
C GLU A 58 -12.35 0.79 6.22
N SER A 59 -11.59 0.52 7.31
CA SER A 59 -10.14 0.21 7.21
C SER A 59 -9.88 -1.12 6.47
N TRP A 60 -10.95 -1.87 6.23
CA TRP A 60 -11.02 -2.91 5.22
C TRP A 60 -10.91 -2.35 3.80
N SER A 61 -10.76 -1.05 3.56
CA SER A 61 -10.49 -0.51 2.22
C SER A 61 -9.14 -0.97 1.69
N PHE A 62 -8.13 -1.22 2.53
CA PHE A 62 -6.87 -1.80 2.06
C PHE A 62 -6.99 -3.29 1.82
N SER A 63 -7.66 -4.04 2.71
CA SER A 63 -7.93 -5.47 2.50
C SER A 63 -8.96 -5.74 1.43
N ARG A 64 -9.91 -4.84 1.15
CA ARG A 64 -10.86 -4.88 0.03
C ARG A 64 -10.26 -4.27 -1.22
N CYS A 65 -9.35 -3.30 -1.15
CA CYS A 65 -8.47 -2.96 -2.28
C CYS A 65 -7.66 -4.19 -2.63
N LEU A 66 -7.02 -4.85 -1.67
CA LEU A 66 -6.28 -6.07 -1.87
C LEU A 66 -7.19 -7.20 -2.31
N LEU A 67 -8.40 -7.36 -1.75
CA LEU A 67 -9.34 -8.42 -2.14
C LEU A 67 -9.96 -8.11 -3.50
N SER A 68 -10.19 -6.86 -3.87
CA SER A 68 -10.63 -6.45 -5.21
C SER A 68 -9.49 -6.50 -6.20
N VAL A 69 -8.25 -6.22 -5.80
CA VAL A 69 -7.01 -6.44 -6.56
C VAL A 69 -6.71 -7.94 -6.66
N MET A 70 -7.09 -8.76 -5.69
CA MET A 70 -6.94 -10.22 -5.66
C MET A 70 -8.09 -10.92 -6.39
N LEU A 71 -9.31 -10.39 -6.35
CA LEU A 71 -10.44 -10.83 -7.17
C LEU A 71 -10.24 -10.37 -8.62
N TRP A 72 -9.61 -9.20 -8.82
CA TRP A 72 -9.00 -8.81 -10.09
C TRP A 72 -7.83 -9.72 -10.45
N ARG A 73 -7.00 -10.18 -9.50
CA ARG A 73 -5.93 -11.19 -9.72
C ARG A 73 -6.46 -12.54 -10.19
N ILE A 74 -7.69 -12.91 -9.83
CA ILE A 74 -8.33 -14.15 -10.27
C ILE A 74 -8.93 -14.03 -11.68
N GLY A 75 -9.41 -12.84 -12.09
CA GLY A 75 -10.00 -12.63 -13.43
C GLY A 75 -9.08 -11.98 -14.48
N TRP A 76 -8.08 -11.23 -14.03
CA TRP A 76 -7.37 -10.18 -14.75
C TRP A 76 -5.98 -9.98 -14.15
N GLU A 77 -5.21 -11.06 -14.10
CA GLU A 77 -3.82 -10.99 -13.67
C GLU A 77 -3.06 -10.05 -14.64
N PRO A 78 -2.33 -9.01 -14.18
CA PRO A 78 -1.53 -8.16 -15.07
C PRO A 78 -0.49 -8.97 -15.87
N SER A 79 -0.10 -10.15 -15.37
CA SER A 79 0.61 -11.21 -16.09
C SER A 79 -0.15 -11.73 -17.32
N CYS A 80 -1.47 -11.92 -17.27
CA CYS A 80 -2.28 -12.27 -18.44
C CYS A 80 -2.32 -11.11 -19.44
N PHE A 81 -2.48 -9.87 -18.98
CA PHE A 81 -2.38 -8.69 -19.85
C PHE A 81 -1.04 -8.64 -20.56
N GLN A 82 0.07 -8.87 -19.84
CA GLN A 82 1.40 -8.89 -20.42
C GLN A 82 1.65 -10.09 -21.32
N ALA A 83 1.31 -11.31 -20.91
CA ALA A 83 1.48 -12.52 -21.72
C ALA A 83 0.73 -12.40 -23.04
N CYS A 84 -0.48 -11.85 -23.00
CA CYS A 84 -1.25 -11.56 -24.20
C CYS A 84 -0.71 -10.36 -24.98
N PHE A 85 -0.26 -9.27 -24.33
CA PHE A 85 0.42 -8.17 -25.03
C PHE A 85 1.65 -8.69 -25.79
N PHE A 86 2.44 -9.57 -25.18
CA PHE A 86 3.59 -10.22 -25.82
C PHE A 86 3.18 -11.15 -26.96
N SER A 87 2.20 -12.05 -26.77
CA SER A 87 1.74 -12.95 -27.84
C SER A 87 1.17 -12.18 -29.03
N VAL A 88 0.48 -11.08 -28.76
CA VAL A 88 -0.09 -10.17 -29.74
C VAL A 88 0.99 -9.35 -30.44
N PHE A 89 2.02 -8.87 -29.75
CA PHE A 89 3.13 -8.11 -30.35
C PHE A 89 4.03 -8.99 -31.22
N ILE A 90 4.27 -10.24 -30.81
CA ILE A 90 4.96 -11.26 -31.61
C ILE A 90 4.18 -11.55 -32.89
N SER A 91 2.86 -11.73 -32.77
CA SER A 91 1.99 -12.08 -33.90
C SER A 91 1.76 -10.89 -34.86
N GLY A 92 1.70 -9.67 -34.34
CA GLY A 92 1.43 -8.42 -35.09
C GLY A 92 2.49 -8.05 -36.13
N ALA A 93 3.62 -8.75 -36.18
CA ALA A 93 4.57 -8.66 -37.30
C ALA A 93 3.99 -9.18 -38.62
N THR A 94 2.88 -9.93 -38.58
CA THR A 94 2.17 -10.42 -39.77
C THR A 94 0.91 -9.58 -40.04
N ARG A 95 0.69 -9.13 -41.29
CA ARG A 95 -0.40 -8.20 -41.65
C ARG A 95 -1.82 -8.72 -41.35
N ALA A 96 -1.99 -10.01 -41.10
CA ALA A 96 -3.29 -10.68 -40.95
C ALA A 96 -3.91 -10.61 -39.54
N VAL A 97 -3.20 -10.12 -38.51
CA VAL A 97 -3.63 -10.22 -37.09
C VAL A 97 -4.12 -8.91 -36.46
N ARG A 98 -4.44 -7.89 -37.27
CA ARG A 98 -4.86 -6.55 -36.76
C ARG A 98 -6.21 -6.54 -36.03
N PHE A 99 -7.18 -7.35 -36.47
CA PHE A 99 -8.50 -7.39 -35.85
C PHE A 99 -8.49 -7.97 -34.42
N PRO A 100 -7.92 -9.18 -34.17
CA PRO A 100 -7.84 -9.70 -32.80
C PRO A 100 -6.98 -8.82 -31.88
N PHE A 101 -6.00 -8.07 -32.42
CA PHE A 101 -5.25 -7.06 -31.68
C PHE A 101 -6.16 -5.97 -31.09
N LEU A 102 -7.02 -5.37 -31.92
CA LEU A 102 -7.89 -4.28 -31.48
C LEU A 102 -8.94 -4.77 -30.49
N VAL A 103 -9.53 -5.94 -30.74
CA VAL A 103 -10.51 -6.55 -29.83
C VAL A 103 -9.85 -6.85 -28.49
N PHE A 104 -8.66 -7.46 -28.48
CA PHE A 104 -7.94 -7.76 -27.25
C PHE A 104 -7.55 -6.50 -26.48
N GLY A 105 -6.96 -5.51 -27.16
CA GLY A 105 -6.62 -4.23 -26.56
C GLY A 105 -7.84 -3.52 -25.97
N ALA A 106 -8.99 -3.56 -26.65
CA ALA A 106 -10.25 -3.01 -26.15
C ALA A 106 -10.75 -3.76 -24.90
N VAL A 107 -10.74 -5.10 -24.93
CA VAL A 107 -11.09 -5.93 -23.77
C VAL A 107 -10.21 -5.55 -22.58
N CYS A 108 -8.90 -5.44 -22.79
CA CYS A 108 -7.93 -5.07 -21.75
C CYS A 108 -8.08 -3.63 -21.23
N ALA A 109 -8.35 -2.67 -22.10
CA ALA A 109 -8.64 -1.32 -21.67
C ALA A 109 -9.92 -1.27 -20.82
N LEU A 110 -10.94 -2.06 -21.18
CA LEU A 110 -12.23 -2.09 -20.51
C LEU A 110 -12.14 -2.53 -19.05
N GLY A 111 -11.27 -3.49 -18.70
CA GLY A 111 -11.05 -3.90 -17.31
C GLY A 111 -9.95 -3.13 -16.59
N PHE A 112 -8.95 -2.62 -17.30
CA PHE A 112 -7.88 -1.81 -16.66
C PHE A 112 -8.37 -0.42 -16.25
N LEU A 113 -9.24 0.22 -17.04
CA LEU A 113 -9.76 1.56 -16.74
C LEU A 113 -10.52 1.64 -15.42
N PRO A 114 -11.49 0.76 -15.10
CA PRO A 114 -12.15 0.74 -13.80
C PRO A 114 -11.19 0.48 -12.64
N ALA A 115 -10.22 -0.42 -12.83
CA ALA A 115 -9.20 -0.71 -11.81
C ALA A 115 -8.34 0.53 -11.53
N ALA A 116 -7.86 1.21 -12.56
CA ALA A 116 -7.12 2.45 -12.43
C ALA A 116 -7.94 3.56 -11.79
N HIS A 117 -9.24 3.67 -12.13
CA HIS A 117 -10.14 4.61 -11.51
C HIS A 117 -10.28 4.35 -10.01
N TYR A 118 -10.44 3.08 -9.63
CA TYR A 118 -10.58 2.65 -8.25
C TYR A 118 -9.31 2.90 -7.43
N VAL A 119 -8.13 2.56 -7.96
CA VAL A 119 -6.84 2.86 -7.31
C VAL A 119 -6.67 4.36 -7.08
N ARG A 120 -6.99 5.18 -8.09
CA ARG A 120 -6.94 6.64 -7.99
C ARG A 120 -7.90 7.18 -6.92
N LYS A 121 -9.13 6.66 -6.88
CA LYS A 121 -10.13 7.00 -5.86
C LYS A 121 -9.66 6.62 -4.45
N SER A 122 -9.05 5.45 -4.29
CA SER A 122 -8.49 5.01 -3.01
C SER A 122 -7.39 5.95 -2.52
N PHE A 123 -6.49 6.41 -3.39
CA PHE A 123 -5.49 7.43 -3.01
C PHE A 123 -6.13 8.76 -2.62
N ARG A 124 -7.22 9.16 -3.29
CA ARG A 124 -7.97 10.37 -2.93
C ARG A 124 -8.59 10.27 -1.54
N GLU A 125 -9.28 9.16 -1.25
CA GLU A 125 -9.88 8.91 0.08
C GLU A 125 -8.82 8.91 1.19
N GLN A 126 -7.62 8.38 0.91
CA GLN A 126 -6.49 8.46 1.84
C GLN A 126 -6.04 9.90 2.10
N GLU A 127 -5.91 10.72 1.06
CA GLU A 127 -5.56 12.14 1.19
C GLU A 127 -6.64 12.95 1.94
N GLU A 128 -7.92 12.68 1.65
CA GLU A 128 -9.06 13.29 2.35
C GLU A 128 -9.07 12.92 3.83
N MET A 129 -8.80 11.66 4.18
CA MET A 129 -8.67 11.21 5.57
C MET A 129 -7.54 11.98 6.30
N PHE A 130 -6.39 12.17 5.66
CA PHE A 130 -5.29 12.92 6.26
C PHE A 130 -5.60 14.40 6.44
N ARG A 131 -6.32 14.99 5.48
CA ARG A 131 -6.80 16.36 5.58
C ARG A 131 -7.78 16.50 6.74
N SER A 132 -8.74 15.58 6.85
CA SER A 132 -9.69 15.54 7.96
C SER A 132 -8.99 15.41 9.32
N LEU A 133 -7.96 14.57 9.44
CA LEU A 133 -7.15 14.46 10.66
C LEU A 133 -6.40 15.76 10.99
N SER A 134 -5.98 16.53 9.99
CA SER A 134 -5.29 17.80 10.22
C SER A 134 -6.20 18.93 10.71
N GLU A 135 -7.47 18.88 10.30
CA GLU A 135 -8.50 19.85 10.68
C GLU A 135 -9.31 19.36 11.91
N PHE A 136 -9.07 18.14 12.39
CA PHE A 136 -9.88 17.44 13.40
C PHE A 136 -10.11 18.24 14.69
N ASP A 137 -11.35 18.62 14.96
CA ASP A 137 -11.76 19.25 16.21
C ASP A 137 -12.78 18.36 16.94
N VAL A 138 -12.48 17.99 18.18
CA VAL A 138 -13.38 17.14 18.98
C VAL A 138 -14.68 17.86 19.36
N SER A 139 -14.66 19.20 19.44
CA SER A 139 -15.85 19.99 19.79
C SER A 139 -16.88 20.03 18.64
N GLU A 140 -16.40 19.95 17.40
CA GLU A 140 -17.19 19.94 16.17
C GLU A 140 -17.78 18.56 15.83
N LEU A 141 -17.52 17.53 16.64
CA LEU A 141 -18.06 16.19 16.39
C LEU A 141 -19.59 16.20 16.31
N SER A 142 -20.10 15.62 15.22
CA SER A 142 -21.51 15.31 15.03
C SER A 142 -21.81 13.91 15.58
N CYS A 143 -22.72 13.82 16.55
CA CYS A 143 -23.23 12.55 17.04
C CYS A 143 -24.71 12.43 16.71
N PHE A 144 -25.22 11.20 16.62
CA PHE A 144 -26.66 10.95 16.38
C PHE A 144 -27.54 11.48 17.53
N SER A 145 -27.00 11.47 18.76
CA SER A 145 -27.66 11.94 19.97
C SER A 145 -26.75 12.90 20.76
N ASP A 146 -27.35 13.94 21.34
CA ASP A 146 -26.66 14.85 22.26
C ASP A 146 -26.14 14.14 23.52
N PHE A 147 -26.81 13.07 23.94
CA PHE A 147 -26.36 12.25 25.06
C PHE A 147 -25.02 11.59 24.73
N ASP A 148 -24.90 11.00 23.54
CA ASP A 148 -23.65 10.36 23.09
C ASP A 148 -22.54 11.39 22.95
N LYS A 149 -22.85 12.58 22.42
CA LYS A 149 -21.89 13.69 22.34
C LYS A 149 -21.36 14.05 23.73
N ARG A 150 -22.25 14.31 24.69
CA ARG A 150 -21.85 14.65 26.08
C ARG A 150 -21.06 13.53 26.75
N PHE A 151 -21.45 12.28 26.53
CA PHE A 151 -20.78 11.11 27.07
C PHE A 151 -19.34 10.98 26.53
N ILE A 152 -19.17 11.08 25.20
CA ILE A 152 -17.86 11.03 24.54
C ILE A 152 -16.98 12.19 24.99
N LEU A 153 -17.48 13.43 24.96
CA LEU A 153 -16.71 14.60 25.39
C LEU A 153 -16.28 14.51 26.85
N SER A 154 -17.16 14.03 27.74
CA SER A 154 -16.82 13.81 29.15
C SER A 154 -15.74 12.74 29.34
N ALA A 155 -15.80 11.66 28.56
CA ALA A 155 -14.78 10.61 28.57
C ALA A 155 -13.42 11.12 28.05
N VAL A 156 -13.43 11.92 26.98
CA VAL A 156 -12.22 12.56 26.44
C VAL A 156 -11.58 13.47 27.48
N ILE A 157 -12.36 14.37 28.10
CA ILE A 157 -11.88 15.25 29.18
C ILE A 157 -11.30 14.43 30.33
N GLN A 158 -11.96 13.33 30.71
CA GLN A 158 -11.46 12.46 31.79
C GLN A 158 -10.12 11.79 31.47
N TRP A 159 -9.86 11.43 30.21
CA TRP A 159 -8.66 10.71 29.81
C TRP A 159 -7.50 11.61 29.43
N TYR A 160 -7.79 12.73 28.76
CA TYR A 160 -6.78 13.61 28.19
C TYR A 160 -6.66 14.95 28.92
N GLY A 161 -7.50 15.20 29.92
CA GLY A 161 -7.51 16.44 30.72
C GLY A 161 -8.37 17.53 30.09
N SER A 162 -8.27 17.72 28.78
CA SER A 162 -9.08 18.68 28.04
C SER A 162 -9.44 18.18 26.63
N LEU A 163 -10.43 18.84 26.01
CA LEU A 163 -10.79 18.61 24.61
C LEU A 163 -9.67 19.06 23.66
N GLU A 164 -9.02 20.18 23.99
CA GLU A 164 -7.91 20.74 23.21
C GLU A 164 -6.71 19.80 23.19
N ASP A 165 -6.32 19.24 24.34
CA ASP A 165 -5.20 18.31 24.45
C ASP A 165 -5.44 17.04 23.60
N PHE A 166 -6.68 16.56 23.56
CA PHE A 166 -7.05 15.44 22.69
C PHE A 166 -6.99 15.83 21.20
N SER A 167 -7.52 16.99 20.82
CA SER A 167 -7.42 17.48 19.44
C SER A 167 -5.96 17.68 18.99
N LEU A 168 -5.11 18.23 19.85
CA LEU A 168 -3.66 18.35 19.59
C LEU A 168 -2.98 17.00 19.44
N LEU A 169 -3.34 16.01 20.28
CA LEU A 169 -2.84 14.64 20.15
C LEU A 169 -3.22 14.01 18.79
N VAL A 170 -4.47 14.19 18.36
CA VAL A 170 -4.97 13.65 17.09
C VAL A 170 -4.31 14.34 15.89
N ARG A 171 -4.23 15.69 15.91
CA ARG A 171 -3.65 16.50 14.83
C ARG A 171 -2.12 16.33 14.70
N GLY A 172 -1.44 16.04 15.81
CA GLY A 172 0.02 15.87 15.86
C GLY A 172 0.45 14.40 15.91
N PRO A 173 0.80 13.84 17.07
CA PRO A 173 1.42 12.51 17.19
C PRO A 173 0.68 11.39 16.47
N LEU A 174 -0.66 11.32 16.59
CA LEU A 174 -1.43 10.26 15.96
C LEU A 174 -1.42 10.36 14.43
N LYS A 175 -1.58 11.58 13.90
CA LYS A 175 -1.48 11.85 12.46
C LYS A 175 -0.10 11.46 11.93
N GLU A 176 0.96 11.80 12.64
CA GLU A 176 2.34 11.45 12.27
C GLU A 176 2.55 9.93 12.27
N GLU A 177 2.05 9.22 13.27
CA GLU A 177 2.13 7.75 13.32
C GLU A 177 1.37 7.10 12.15
N LEU A 178 0.16 7.58 11.84
CA LEU A 178 -0.63 7.12 10.69
C LEU A 178 0.05 7.45 9.36
N LEU A 179 0.61 8.65 9.21
CA LEU A 179 1.38 9.04 8.03
C LEU A 179 2.61 8.16 7.86
N HIS A 180 3.32 7.88 8.95
CA HIS A 180 4.48 7.00 8.93
C HIS A 180 4.09 5.58 8.55
N ALA A 181 3.03 5.03 9.13
CA ALA A 181 2.51 3.71 8.78
C ALA A 181 2.09 3.62 7.29
N LEU A 182 1.45 4.65 6.75
CA LEU A 182 1.03 4.70 5.34
C LEU A 182 2.19 5.00 4.38
N GLN A 183 3.23 5.72 4.83
CA GLN A 183 4.47 5.86 4.08
C GLN A 183 5.27 4.56 4.05
N GLN A 184 5.22 3.77 5.12
CA GLN A 184 5.76 2.41 5.16
C GLN A 184 4.93 1.44 4.32
N SER A 185 3.61 1.65 4.22
CA SER A 185 2.72 0.89 3.35
C SER A 185 2.82 1.27 1.86
N ARG A 186 3.89 1.97 1.44
CA ARG A 186 4.28 2.03 0.01
C ARG A 186 4.24 0.62 -0.54
N TRP A 187 3.72 0.48 -1.77
CA TRP A 187 3.54 -0.81 -2.42
C TRP A 187 4.80 -1.66 -2.24
N PRO A 188 4.79 -2.64 -1.32
CA PRO A 188 6.04 -3.25 -0.91
C PRO A 188 6.63 -3.99 -2.11
N LEU A 189 7.93 -3.84 -2.34
CA LEU A 189 8.59 -4.45 -3.50
C LEU A 189 8.35 -5.97 -3.53
N GLY A 190 8.21 -6.61 -2.36
CA GLY A 190 7.80 -8.01 -2.25
C GLY A 190 6.46 -8.33 -2.93
N TYR A 191 5.46 -7.44 -2.87
CA TYR A 191 4.20 -7.63 -3.59
C TYR A 191 4.36 -7.42 -5.10
N CYS A 192 5.20 -6.49 -5.54
CA CYS A 192 5.54 -6.36 -6.97
C CYS A 192 6.20 -7.65 -7.48
N VAL A 193 7.20 -8.15 -6.77
CA VAL A 193 7.90 -9.40 -7.13
C VAL A 193 6.92 -10.58 -7.13
N LEU A 194 6.05 -10.67 -6.12
CA LEU A 194 5.03 -11.72 -6.04
C LEU A 194 4.00 -11.63 -7.17
N SER A 195 3.73 -10.43 -7.69
CA SER A 195 2.80 -10.25 -8.83
C SER A 195 3.41 -10.67 -10.17
N ILE A 196 4.74 -10.66 -10.32
CA ILE A 196 5.41 -11.10 -11.56
C ILE A 196 5.78 -12.58 -11.54
N THR A 197 5.72 -13.26 -10.39
CA THR A 197 6.02 -14.69 -10.26
C THR A 197 5.39 -15.60 -11.32
N PRO A 198 4.08 -15.52 -11.65
CA PRO A 198 3.49 -16.40 -12.67
C PRO A 198 4.06 -16.15 -14.07
N PHE A 199 4.44 -14.91 -14.37
CA PHE A 199 5.07 -14.58 -15.64
C PHE A 199 6.52 -15.10 -15.67
N LEU A 200 7.26 -14.90 -14.59
CA LEU A 200 8.62 -15.41 -14.43
C LEU A 200 8.67 -16.94 -14.52
N SER A 201 7.69 -17.67 -13.98
CA SER A 201 7.66 -19.13 -14.05
C SER A 201 7.55 -19.65 -15.47
N VAL A 202 6.69 -19.04 -16.30
CA VAL A 202 6.55 -19.41 -17.73
C VAL A 202 7.85 -19.15 -18.49
N GLN A 203 8.53 -18.03 -18.20
CA GLN A 203 9.81 -17.72 -18.85
C GLN A 203 10.93 -18.68 -18.44
N LEU A 204 10.97 -19.07 -17.15
CA LEU A 204 11.93 -20.05 -16.65
C LEU A 204 11.70 -21.43 -17.25
N GLU A 205 10.44 -21.82 -17.48
CA GLU A 205 10.09 -23.06 -18.18
C GLU A 205 10.61 -23.04 -19.63
N TRP A 206 10.41 -21.94 -20.35
CA TRP A 206 10.96 -21.78 -21.71
C TRP A 206 12.49 -21.85 -21.73
N LEU A 207 13.15 -21.20 -20.76
CA LEU A 207 14.60 -21.27 -20.63
C LEU A 207 15.07 -22.70 -20.35
N ALA A 208 14.39 -23.41 -19.45
CA ALA A 208 14.70 -24.80 -19.13
C ALA A 208 14.56 -25.72 -20.36
N GLY A 209 13.53 -25.51 -21.19
CA GLY A 209 13.36 -26.22 -22.46
C GLY A 209 14.49 -25.96 -23.47
N LEU A 210 14.97 -24.72 -23.58
CA LEU A 210 16.12 -24.40 -24.44
C LEU A 210 17.41 -25.05 -23.94
N LEU A 211 17.63 -25.04 -22.62
CA LEU A 211 18.80 -25.67 -22.01
C LEU A 211 18.77 -27.19 -22.18
N SER A 212 17.62 -27.83 -21.97
CA SER A 212 17.47 -29.28 -22.15
C SER A 212 17.62 -29.73 -23.60
N ALA A 213 17.26 -28.87 -24.56
CA ALA A 213 17.49 -29.08 -25.98
C ALA A 213 18.96 -28.87 -26.41
N GLY A 214 19.86 -28.49 -25.50
CA GLY A 214 21.27 -28.24 -25.81
C GLY A 214 21.47 -27.00 -26.70
N ALA A 215 20.59 -26.01 -26.60
CA ALA A 215 20.69 -24.80 -27.41
C ALA A 215 22.02 -24.05 -27.16
N HIS A 216 22.55 -23.41 -28.21
CA HIS A 216 23.76 -22.58 -28.09
C HIS A 216 23.56 -21.42 -27.10
N PHE A 217 24.66 -20.98 -26.48
CA PHE A 217 24.69 -19.85 -25.53
C PHE A 217 23.98 -18.60 -26.04
N ASP A 218 24.15 -18.28 -27.33
CA ASP A 218 23.50 -17.13 -27.94
C ASP A 218 21.96 -17.21 -27.88
N ALA A 219 21.39 -18.41 -28.05
CA ALA A 219 19.94 -18.60 -28.04
C ALA A 219 19.35 -18.45 -26.62
N TRP A 220 19.85 -19.22 -25.66
CA TRP A 220 19.31 -19.15 -24.29
C TRP A 220 19.74 -17.87 -23.56
N GLY A 221 20.90 -17.31 -23.89
CA GLY A 221 21.39 -16.06 -23.32
C GLY A 221 20.49 -14.87 -23.66
N ARG A 222 19.99 -14.79 -24.90
CA ARG A 222 19.02 -13.74 -25.31
C ARG A 222 17.76 -13.77 -24.46
N ILE A 223 17.22 -14.96 -24.21
CA ILE A 223 16.03 -15.16 -23.37
C ILE A 223 16.33 -14.80 -21.92
N PHE A 224 17.47 -15.25 -21.38
CA PHE A 224 17.83 -14.95 -19.99
C PHE A 224 18.02 -13.45 -19.74
N PHE A 225 18.85 -12.77 -20.53
CA PHE A 225 19.13 -11.35 -20.29
C PHE A 225 17.96 -10.45 -20.72
N GLY A 226 17.39 -10.66 -21.91
CA GLY A 226 16.33 -9.79 -22.41
C GLY A 226 14.95 -10.10 -21.81
N GLN A 227 14.52 -11.35 -21.88
CA GLN A 227 13.16 -11.72 -21.49
C GLN A 227 13.04 -11.94 -19.98
N ILE A 228 14.01 -12.59 -19.32
CA ILE A 228 13.93 -12.82 -17.87
C ILE A 228 14.40 -11.59 -17.10
N LEU A 229 15.64 -11.14 -17.27
CA LEU A 229 16.16 -10.04 -16.44
C LEU A 229 15.53 -8.69 -16.82
N ALA A 230 15.73 -8.23 -18.06
CA ALA A 230 15.36 -6.87 -18.45
C ALA A 230 13.85 -6.63 -18.35
N THR A 231 13.05 -7.57 -18.87
CA THR A 231 11.58 -7.42 -18.90
C THR A 231 11.01 -7.42 -17.48
N ASN A 232 11.37 -8.37 -16.61
CA ASN A 232 10.82 -8.38 -15.23
C ASN A 232 11.22 -7.15 -14.43
N MET A 233 12.45 -6.65 -14.59
CA MET A 233 12.87 -5.39 -13.96
C MET A 233 12.04 -4.20 -14.44
N LEU A 234 11.79 -4.10 -15.75
CA LEU A 234 10.94 -3.04 -16.33
C LEU A 234 9.50 -3.14 -15.83
N VAL A 235 8.93 -4.34 -15.70
CA VAL A 235 7.57 -4.53 -15.18
C VAL A 235 7.42 -4.04 -13.74
N VAL A 236 8.43 -4.29 -12.91
CA VAL A 236 8.45 -3.75 -11.55
C VAL A 236 8.50 -2.21 -11.59
N CYS A 237 9.28 -1.63 -12.49
CA CYS A 237 9.35 -0.17 -12.67
C CYS A 237 8.03 0.41 -13.18
N GLU A 238 7.38 -0.22 -14.14
CA GLU A 238 6.10 0.17 -14.72
C GLU A 238 4.99 0.13 -13.66
N SER A 239 4.96 -0.93 -12.85
CA SER A 239 4.01 -1.05 -11.74
C SER A 239 4.18 0.12 -10.75
N GLN A 240 5.42 0.45 -10.40
CA GLN A 240 5.70 1.61 -9.54
C GLN A 240 5.31 2.93 -10.21
N ALA A 241 5.59 3.10 -11.49
CA ALA A 241 5.23 4.29 -12.26
C ALA A 241 3.71 4.47 -12.32
N PHE A 242 2.95 3.39 -12.50
CA PHE A 242 1.49 3.41 -12.46
C PHE A 242 0.95 3.91 -11.13
N PHE A 243 1.37 3.30 -10.01
CA PHE A 243 0.92 3.76 -8.68
C PHE A 243 1.36 5.19 -8.39
N TRP A 244 2.54 5.59 -8.85
CA TRP A 244 3.01 6.96 -8.73
C TRP A 244 2.13 7.94 -9.53
N LEU A 245 1.78 7.63 -10.78
CA LEU A 245 0.88 8.44 -11.61
C LEU A 245 -0.53 8.52 -11.01
N ALA A 246 -1.08 7.37 -10.60
CA ALA A 246 -2.41 7.28 -9.99
C ALA A 246 -2.49 8.10 -8.70
N ARG A 247 -1.44 8.06 -7.86
CA ARG A 247 -1.35 8.90 -6.67
C ARG A 247 -1.15 10.37 -7.02
N ARG A 248 -0.30 10.71 -8.00
CA ARG A 248 -0.04 12.11 -8.36
C ARG A 248 -1.26 12.81 -8.96
N LEU A 249 -2.13 12.05 -9.62
CA LEU A 249 -3.36 12.54 -10.25
C LEU A 249 -4.63 12.11 -9.48
N SER A 250 -4.50 11.76 -8.19
CA SER A 250 -5.61 11.38 -7.30
C SER A 250 -6.59 12.55 -7.07
N GLN A 251 -6.05 13.77 -6.95
CA GLN A 251 -6.84 14.95 -6.65
C GLN A 251 -7.72 15.35 -7.85
N PRO A 252 -9.06 15.39 -7.67
CA PRO A 252 -9.96 15.75 -8.74
C PRO A 252 -9.75 17.22 -9.08
N ARG A 253 -9.37 17.52 -10.33
CA ARG A 253 -9.27 18.92 -10.80
C ARG A 253 -10.62 19.44 -11.28
N PHE A 254 -11.59 18.56 -11.44
CA PHE A 254 -12.91 18.86 -11.98
C PHE A 254 -13.98 18.31 -11.03
N ALA A 255 -15.02 19.11 -10.76
CA ALA A 255 -16.14 18.69 -9.93
C ALA A 255 -17.08 17.68 -10.63
N HIS A 256 -17.09 17.67 -11.97
CA HIS A 256 -17.99 16.83 -12.75
C HIS A 256 -17.47 15.38 -12.87
N PRO A 257 -18.29 14.35 -12.61
CA PRO A 257 -17.84 12.95 -12.56
C PRO A 257 -17.26 12.44 -13.90
N VAL A 258 -17.79 12.89 -15.03
CA VAL A 258 -17.27 12.52 -16.37
C VAL A 258 -15.85 13.06 -16.59
N LEU A 259 -15.55 14.27 -16.12
CA LEU A 259 -14.21 14.85 -16.25
C LEU A 259 -13.22 14.18 -15.30
N ASP A 260 -13.68 13.75 -14.12
CA ASP A 260 -12.89 12.93 -13.19
C ASP A 260 -12.52 11.57 -13.83
N PHE A 261 -13.44 10.94 -14.55
CA PHE A 261 -13.13 9.75 -15.35
C PHE A 261 -12.11 10.05 -16.47
N GLY A 262 -12.23 11.21 -17.13
CA GLY A 262 -11.25 11.68 -18.12
C GLY A 262 -9.82 11.77 -17.57
N GLN A 263 -9.64 12.15 -16.30
CA GLN A 263 -8.32 12.11 -15.65
C GLN A 263 -7.78 10.69 -15.52
N THR A 264 -8.65 9.71 -15.28
CA THR A 264 -8.26 8.29 -15.23
C THR A 264 -7.79 7.82 -16.60
N VAL A 265 -8.51 8.21 -17.67
CA VAL A 265 -8.08 7.92 -19.05
C VAL A 265 -6.71 8.52 -19.34
N LEU A 266 -6.45 9.74 -18.87
CA LEU A 266 -5.12 10.37 -18.98
C LEU A 266 -4.04 9.60 -18.22
N VAL A 267 -4.30 9.15 -16.98
CA VAL A 267 -3.37 8.29 -16.21
C VAL A 267 -3.04 7.03 -17.01
N VAL A 268 -4.04 6.36 -17.57
CA VAL A 268 -3.84 5.13 -18.38
C VAL A 268 -3.07 5.45 -19.66
N ALA A 269 -3.38 6.54 -20.35
CA ALA A 269 -2.65 6.95 -21.56
C ALA A 269 -1.17 7.21 -21.26
N LEU A 270 -0.86 7.95 -20.19
CA LEU A 270 0.51 8.18 -19.74
C LEU A 270 1.21 6.88 -19.34
N PHE A 271 0.50 5.97 -18.66
CA PHE A 271 1.03 4.65 -18.33
C PHE A 271 1.34 3.83 -19.58
N VAL A 272 0.48 3.84 -20.61
CA VAL A 272 0.75 3.17 -21.89
C VAL A 272 2.03 3.73 -22.54
N CYS A 273 2.29 5.04 -22.46
CA CYS A 273 3.56 5.61 -22.93
C CYS A 273 4.77 5.07 -22.16
N THR A 274 4.61 4.72 -20.88
CA THR A 274 5.70 4.09 -20.10
C THR A 274 6.01 2.66 -20.51
N LEU A 275 5.20 2.02 -21.36
CA LEU A 275 5.46 0.68 -21.92
C LEU A 275 6.41 0.69 -23.12
N LEU A 276 6.76 1.87 -23.67
CA LEU A 276 7.66 1.98 -24.82
C LEU A 276 9.05 1.35 -24.57
N PRO A 277 9.71 1.52 -23.42
CA PRO A 277 10.98 0.85 -23.11
C PRO A 277 10.88 -0.67 -23.18
N LEU A 278 9.74 -1.24 -22.76
CA LEU A 278 9.49 -2.68 -22.85
C LEU A 278 9.53 -3.16 -24.29
N VAL A 279 8.88 -2.42 -25.20
CA VAL A 279 8.89 -2.72 -26.64
C VAL A 279 10.30 -2.64 -27.22
N VAL A 280 11.08 -1.64 -26.81
CA VAL A 280 12.48 -1.47 -27.25
C VAL A 280 13.35 -2.64 -26.78
N VAL A 281 13.27 -3.01 -25.50
CA VAL A 281 14.00 -4.16 -24.94
C VAL A 281 13.59 -5.45 -25.64
N PHE A 282 12.29 -5.62 -25.89
CA PHE A 282 11.76 -6.78 -26.59
C PHE A 282 12.36 -6.93 -27.99
N ARG A 283 12.37 -5.85 -28.77
CA ARG A 283 13.00 -5.83 -30.10
C ARG A 283 14.50 -6.06 -30.01
N ALA A 284 15.18 -5.44 -29.04
CA ALA A 284 16.63 -5.54 -28.89
C ALA A 284 17.10 -6.99 -28.69
N TYR A 285 16.47 -7.74 -27.77
CA TYR A 285 16.91 -9.11 -27.49
C TYR A 285 16.57 -10.11 -28.62
N GLN A 286 15.51 -9.85 -29.40
CA GLN A 286 15.19 -10.67 -30.56
C GLN A 286 16.28 -10.59 -31.64
N THR A 287 16.92 -9.42 -31.78
CA THR A 287 17.94 -9.21 -32.82
C THR A 287 19.31 -9.77 -32.42
N SER A 288 19.74 -9.59 -31.17
CA SER A 288 21.10 -9.98 -30.74
C SER A 288 21.20 -10.21 -29.23
N LEU A 289 22.15 -11.04 -28.81
CA LEU A 289 22.51 -11.22 -27.41
C LEU A 289 23.00 -9.92 -26.76
N VAL A 290 23.81 -9.14 -27.49
CA VAL A 290 24.30 -7.83 -27.01
C VAL A 290 23.14 -6.89 -26.69
N GLY A 291 22.10 -6.88 -27.53
CA GLY A 291 20.87 -6.12 -27.27
C GLY A 291 20.16 -6.56 -25.99
N GLY A 292 20.10 -7.87 -25.72
CA GLY A 292 19.55 -8.41 -24.46
C GLY A 292 20.35 -7.98 -23.22
N ILE A 293 21.68 -8.04 -23.28
CA ILE A 293 22.56 -7.63 -22.18
C ILE A 293 22.43 -6.13 -21.90
N LEU A 294 22.50 -5.29 -22.94
CA LEU A 294 22.34 -3.83 -22.80
C LEU A 294 20.95 -3.48 -22.26
N GLY A 295 19.90 -4.14 -22.74
CA GLY A 295 18.55 -3.98 -22.22
C GLY A 295 18.46 -4.28 -20.71
N ALA A 296 19.09 -5.36 -20.25
CA ALA A 296 19.13 -5.73 -18.84
C ALA A 296 19.87 -4.69 -17.98
N LEU A 297 21.00 -4.17 -18.47
CA LEU A 297 21.76 -3.13 -17.78
C LEU A 297 20.94 -1.83 -17.65
N VAL A 298 20.29 -1.40 -18.74
CA VAL A 298 19.41 -0.22 -18.73
C VAL A 298 18.25 -0.43 -17.76
N ALA A 299 17.59 -1.58 -17.80
CA ALA A 299 16.50 -1.91 -16.89
C ALA A 299 16.95 -1.92 -15.42
N ALA A 300 18.13 -2.46 -15.13
CA ALA A 300 18.71 -2.45 -13.79
C ALA A 300 18.99 -1.02 -13.29
N VAL A 301 19.51 -0.14 -14.15
CA VAL A 301 19.73 1.28 -13.82
C VAL A 301 18.40 1.99 -13.56
N ILE A 302 17.38 1.76 -14.38
CA ILE A 302 16.04 2.33 -14.18
C ILE A 302 15.47 1.86 -12.83
N LEU A 303 15.53 0.55 -12.56
CA LEU A 303 15.06 -0.03 -11.30
C LEU A 303 15.82 0.53 -10.09
N TRP A 304 17.13 0.66 -10.20
CA TRP A 304 17.94 1.28 -9.16
C TRP A 304 17.50 2.72 -8.88
N VAL A 305 17.31 3.53 -9.93
CA VAL A 305 16.87 4.92 -9.79
C VAL A 305 15.45 5.01 -9.20
N THR A 306 14.52 4.16 -9.62
CA THR A 306 13.13 4.16 -9.10
C THR A 306 13.08 3.72 -7.64
N VAL A 307 13.81 2.65 -7.28
CA VAL A 307 13.90 2.14 -5.91
C VAL A 307 14.58 3.15 -4.98
N LEU A 308 15.72 3.73 -5.38
CA LEU A 308 16.42 4.73 -4.58
C LEU A 308 15.58 6.00 -4.36
N ARG A 309 14.96 6.54 -5.42
CA ARG A 309 14.07 7.71 -5.29
C ARG A 309 12.84 7.40 -4.46
N GLY A 310 12.44 6.13 -4.41
CA GLY A 310 11.37 5.58 -3.60
C GLY A 310 11.72 5.45 -2.11
N HIS A 311 12.93 5.76 -1.64
CA HIS A 311 13.26 5.71 -0.22
C HIS A 311 13.07 7.10 0.45
N PRO A 312 12.01 7.31 1.26
CA PRO A 312 11.75 8.61 1.91
C PRO A 312 12.87 9.01 2.89
N GLY A 313 13.57 8.02 3.48
CA GLY A 313 14.66 8.27 4.42
C GLY A 313 15.87 9.02 3.84
N LEU A 314 16.01 9.08 2.51
CA LEU A 314 17.07 9.86 1.85
C LEU A 314 16.65 11.31 1.54
N ARG A 315 15.35 11.64 1.54
CA ARG A 315 14.86 13.01 1.26
C ARG A 315 14.77 13.91 2.48
N CYS A 316 14.53 13.35 3.67
CA CYS A 316 14.27 14.16 4.87
C CYS A 316 15.53 14.78 5.52
N ARG A 317 16.72 14.66 4.93
CA ARG A 317 17.95 15.19 5.55
C ARG A 317 18.54 16.45 4.89
N VAL A 318 17.90 17.00 3.85
CA VAL A 318 18.48 18.11 3.06
C VAL A 318 17.80 19.47 3.33
N HIS A 319 16.75 19.53 4.15
CA HIS A 319 16.02 20.79 4.42
C HIS A 319 16.01 21.24 5.89
N GLU A 320 16.90 20.73 6.74
CA GLU A 320 17.09 21.22 8.13
C GLU A 320 18.46 21.91 8.33
N VAL A 321 18.97 22.64 7.33
CA VAL A 321 20.12 23.55 7.47
C VAL A 321 19.73 24.93 6.98
#